data_AF-A0A081Q138-F1
#
_entry.id   AF-A0A081Q138-F1
#
_cell.length_a   1.000
_cell.length_b   1.000
_cell.length_c   1.000
_cell.angle_alpha   90.00
_cell.angle_beta   90.00
_cell.angle_gamma   90.00
#
_symmetry.space_group_name_H-M   'P 1'
#
loop_
_entity.id
_entity.type
_entity.pdbx_description
1 polymer ?
#
loop_
_entity_poly.entity_id
_entity_poly.type
_entity_poly.pdbx_seq_one_letter_code
_entity_poly.pdbx_strand_id
1 'polypeptide(L)' 'MSFIAQDFEKLNIITVLEGRTQAIIRNHFLRYNRAVRCQVKIITLDMFSPYYDLARQLFQTLKSF' A
#
# COMPACT_ATOMS: atom_id res chain seq x y z
N MET A 1 11.49 -10.76 -5.26
CA MET A 1 11.21 -9.36 -4.89
C MET A 1 9.82 -9.32 -4.28
N SER A 2 9.72 -8.93 -3.01
CA SER A 2 8.51 -9.00 -2.19
C SER A 2 7.93 -7.60 -1.97
N PHE A 3 6.63 -7.49 -1.69
CA PHE A 3 6.02 -6.22 -1.30
C PHE A 3 6.09 -6.09 0.23
N ILE A 4 6.63 -4.99 0.74
CA ILE A 4 6.79 -4.74 2.17
C ILE A 4 5.98 -3.50 2.53
N ALA A 5 5.10 -3.61 3.52
CA ALA A 5 4.47 -2.45 4.14
C ALA A 5 5.09 -2.22 5.51
N GLN A 6 5.36 -0.97 5.82
CA GLN A 6 6.04 -0.57 7.05
C GLN A 6 5.28 0.58 7.71
N ASP A 7 5.30 0.58 9.03
CA ASP A 7 4.82 1.70 9.83
C ASP A 7 5.75 2.90 9.66
N PHE A 8 5.17 4.07 9.39
CA PHE A 8 5.95 5.27 9.13
C PHE A 8 6.70 5.78 10.38
N GLU A 9 6.09 5.71 11.56
CA GLU A 9 6.66 6.29 12.78
C GLU A 9 7.63 5.34 13.48
N LYS A 10 7.26 4.07 13.58
CA LYS A 10 8.01 3.06 14.34
C LYS A 10 8.95 2.24 13.47
N LEU A 11 8.86 2.39 12.14
CA LEU A 11 9.63 1.65 11.15
C LEU A 11 9.47 0.12 11.24
N ASN A 12 8.43 -0.35 11.92
CA ASN A 12 8.14 -1.77 12.04
C ASN A 12 7.51 -2.29 10.75
N ILE A 13 7.94 -3.47 10.31
CA ILE A 13 7.33 -4.15 9.18
C ILE A 13 5.94 -4.64 9.59
N ILE A 14 4.92 -4.15 8.89
CA ILE A 14 3.51 -4.51 9.12
C ILE A 14 3.16 -5.78 8.33
N THR A 15 3.64 -5.89 7.09
CA THR A 15 3.41 -7.07 6.26
C THR A 15 4.52 -7.25 5.23
N VAL A 16 4.78 -8.51 4.90
CA VAL A 16 5.59 -8.92 3.75
C VAL A 16 4.71 -9.84 2.91
N LEU A 17 4.41 -9.42 1.69
CA LEU A 17 3.66 -10.22 0.73
C LEU A 17 4.62 -10.94 -0.21
N GLU A 18 4.50 -12.26 -0.26
CA GLU A 18 5.17 -13.09 -1.27
C GLU A 18 4.50 -12.88 -2.63
N GLY A 19 4.91 -11.80 -3.30
CA GLY A 19 4.42 -11.45 -4.62
C GLY A 19 4.24 -9.95 -4.81
N ARG A 20 4.61 -9.47 -6.01
CA ARG A 20 4.52 -8.06 -6.42
C ARG A 20 3.34 -7.77 -7.36
N THR A 21 2.51 -8.77 -7.67
CA THR A 21 1.41 -8.54 -8.61
C THR A 21 0.37 -7.62 -7.97
N GLN A 22 -0.21 -6.74 -8.78
CA GLN A 22 -1.23 -5.81 -8.31
C GLN A 22 -2.41 -6.56 -7.67
N ALA A 23 -2.77 -7.74 -8.19
CA ALA A 23 -3.85 -8.56 -7.65
C ALA A 23 -3.58 -9.00 -6.20
N ILE A 24 -2.35 -9.44 -5.88
CA ILE A 24 -1.98 -9.88 -4.53
C ILE A 24 -2.05 -8.70 -3.56
N ILE A 25 -1.46 -7.56 -3.93
CA ILE A 25 -1.45 -6.35 -3.10
C ILE A 25 -2.87 -5.82 -2.92
N ARG A 26 -3.67 -5.75 -4.00
CA ARG A 26 -5.06 -5.31 -3.98
C ARG A 26 -5.90 -6.18 -3.05
N ASN A 27 -5.82 -7.51 -3.20
CA ASN A 27 -6.62 -8.44 -2.42
C ASN A 27 -6.26 -8.38 -0.93
N HIS A 28 -4.98 -8.15 -0.60
CA HIS A 28 -4.57 -7.94 0.77
C HIS A 28 -5.26 -6.71 1.39
N PHE A 29 -5.21 -5.55 0.73
CA PHE A 29 -5.77 -4.33 1.28
C PHE A 29 -7.30 -4.27 1.23
N LEU A 30 -7.96 -4.90 0.25
CA LEU A 30 -9.42 -4.94 0.18
C LEU A 30 -10.10 -5.69 1.34
N ARG A 31 -9.36 -6.46 2.14
CA ARG A 31 -9.87 -7.06 3.38
C ARG A 31 -10.18 -6.02 4.46
N TYR A 32 -9.56 -4.83 4.37
CA TYR A 32 -9.82 -3.74 5.29
C TYR A 32 -10.96 -2.85 4.77
N ASN A 33 -11.85 -2.46 5.68
CA ASN A 33 -12.91 -1.52 5.39
C ASN A 33 -12.31 -0.23 4.78
N ARG A 34 -12.99 0.32 3.78
CA ARG A 34 -12.61 1.58 3.13
C ARG A 34 -12.34 2.70 4.14
N ALA A 35 -13.12 2.79 5.22
CA ALA A 35 -12.93 3.80 6.27
C ALA A 35 -11.53 3.70 6.93
N VAL A 36 -10.98 2.50 7.10
CA VAL A 36 -9.63 2.27 7.63
C VAL A 36 -8.59 2.63 6.57
N ARG A 37 -8.79 2.21 5.32
CA ARG A 37 -7.86 2.53 4.22
C ARG A 37 -7.77 4.02 3.93
N CYS A 38 -8.85 4.78 4.09
CA CYS A 38 -8.86 6.23 3.92
C CYS A 38 -8.10 6.98 5.03
N GLN A 39 -7.69 6.32 6.11
CA GLN A 39 -6.85 6.93 7.16
C GLN A 39 -5.36 6.94 6.80
N VAL A 40 -4.97 6.24 5.73
CA VAL A 40 -3.58 6.23 5.25
C VAL A 40 -3.24 7.60 4.70
N LYS A 41 -2.33 8.31 5.38
CA LYS A 41 -1.95 9.69 5.02
C LYS A 41 -0.79 9.75 4.02
N ILE A 42 0.17 8.83 4.16
CA ILE A 42 1.41 8.79 3.38
C ILE A 42 1.60 7.37 2.88
N ILE A 43 1.97 7.24 1.61
CA ILE A 43 2.38 5.98 0.99
C ILE A 43 3.67 6.26 0.23
N THR A 44 4.69 5.51 0.57
CA THR A 44 5.95 5.48 -0.18
C THR A 44 5.93 4.24 -1.06
N LEU A 45 6.14 4.42 -2.36
CA LEU A 45 6.13 3.35 -3.34
C LEU A 45 7.46 3.35 -4.09
N ASP A 46 7.90 2.17 -4.53
CA ASP A 46 8.98 2.07 -5.51
C ASP A 46 8.60 2.80 -6.81
N MET A 47 9.59 3.28 -7.58
CA MET A 47 9.42 4.08 -8.81
C MET A 47 8.69 3.35 -9.95
N PHE A 48 8.15 2.16 -9.68
CA PHE A 48 7.35 1.38 -10.61
C PHE A 48 5.94 1.96 -10.75
N SER A 49 5.72 2.68 -11.84
CA SER A 49 4.46 3.38 -12.17
C SER A 49 3.16 2.58 -11.94
N PRO A 50 3.08 1.25 -12.22
CA PRO A 50 1.87 0.48 -11.96
C PRO A 50 1.41 0.42 -10.49
N TYR A 51 2.28 0.71 -9.51
CA TYR A 51 1.83 0.80 -8.12
C TYR A 51 1.11 2.11 -7.80
N TYR A 52 1.33 3.15 -8.59
CA TYR A 52 0.70 4.45 -8.41
C TYR A 52 -0.81 4.36 -8.62
N ASP A 53 -1.22 3.78 -9.75
CA ASP A 53 -2.63 3.58 -10.09
C ASP A 53 -3.31 2.66 -9.07
N LEU A 54 -2.61 1.61 -8.64
CA LEU A 54 -3.10 0.71 -7.60
C LEU A 54 -3.31 1.44 -6.27
N ALA A 55 -2.35 2.27 -5.84
CA ALA A 55 -2.46 3.02 -4.60
C ALA A 55 -3.61 4.03 -4.64
N ARG A 56 -3.85 4.70 -5.77
CA ARG A 56 -5.03 5.58 -5.95
C ARG A 56 -6.36 4.85 -5.84
N GLN A 57 -6.42 3.58 -6.28
CA GLN A 57 -7.63 2.75 -6.12
C GLN A 57 -7.83 2.28 -4.68
N LEU A 58 -6.73 1.99 -3.99
CA LEU A 58 -6.76 1.39 -2.65
C LEU A 58 -6.85 2.42 -1.52
N PHE A 59 -6.37 3.64 -1.72
CA PHE A 59 -6.23 4.62 -0.66
C PHE A 59 -6.70 5.99 -1.14
N GLN A 60 -7.13 6.82 -0.18
CA GLN A 60 -7.45 8.21 -0.47
C GLN A 60 -6.18 9.03 -0.28
N THR A 61 -5.30 8.96 -1.28
CA THR A 61 -3.93 9.50 -1.18
C THR A 61 -3.96 11.03 -1.18
N LEU A 62 -3.40 11.64 -0.12
CA LEU A 62 -3.21 13.10 -0.01
C LEU A 62 -1.90 13.56 -0.65
N LYS A 63 -0.85 12.73 -0.63
CA LYS A 63 0.44 12.99 -1.30
C LYS A 63 1.20 11.68 -1.54
N SER A 64 1.73 11.50 -2.74
CA SER A 64 2.62 10.40 -3.14
C SER A 64 4.03 10.95 -3.29
N PHE A 65 5.02 10.33 -2.65
CA PHE A 65 6.44 10.69 -2.75
C PHE A 65 7.21 9.64 -3.54
#